data_AF-A0A951RF22-F1
#
_entry.id   AF-A0A951RF22-F1
#
_cell.length_a   1.000
_cell.length_b   1.000
_cell.length_c   1.000
_cell.angle_alpha   90.00
_cell.angle_beta   90.00
_cell.angle_gamma   90.00
#
_symmetry.space_group_name_H-M   'P 1'
#
loop_
_entity.id
_entity.type
_entity.pdbx_description
1 polymer ?
#
loop_
_entity_poly.entity_id
_entity_poly.type
_entity_poly.pdbx_seq_one_letter_code
_entity_poly.pdbx_strand_id
1 'polypeptide(L)'
;MAKQKLKRVDLIFSQDCSCRDILATAFKKSKEEIIQMLIDSGLKGRGGAGFPTGLKWKMAAEENSNRKYVICNADEGEPGTFKDREILDRVALKVLGGMALCAYVIGAREGFIYLRHEYRFLIPKLEKMMDTFHKWMDEFDLDFRVKLFMGSGAYVCGEETSLIESMEGKRGEPRNKPPYPTNNGYLGKPTVVNNVETLVYTMMIVRIGAEEFKNMGIEGSSGSKLFSVSGDT
;
A
#
# COMPACT_ATOMS: atom_id res chain seq x y z
N MET A 1 28.62 4.98 23.27
CA MET A 1 27.36 4.99 22.50
C MET A 1 26.34 4.16 23.26
N ALA A 2 25.22 4.74 23.68
CA ALA A 2 24.16 3.97 24.33
C ALA A 2 23.64 2.93 23.34
N LYS A 3 23.64 1.64 23.72
CA LYS A 3 22.98 0.58 22.95
C LYS A 3 21.49 0.93 22.87
N GLN A 4 21.05 1.54 21.77
CA GLN A 4 19.62 1.66 21.48
C GLN A 4 19.07 0.24 21.42
N LYS A 5 18.32 -0.16 22.46
CA LYS A 5 17.65 -1.46 22.47
C LYS A 5 16.62 -1.47 21.35
N LEU A 6 16.61 -2.53 20.55
CA LEU A 6 15.54 -2.80 19.59
C LEU A 6 14.20 -2.75 20.35
N LYS A 7 13.35 -1.78 20.03
CA LYS A 7 12.01 -1.66 20.58
C LYS A 7 11.05 -2.41 19.67
N ARG A 8 10.45 -3.49 20.19
CA ARG A 8 9.38 -4.19 19.47
C ARG A 8 8.16 -3.26 19.36
N VAL A 9 7.63 -3.13 18.15
CA VAL A 9 6.44 -2.32 17.84
C VAL A 9 5.47 -3.19 17.07
N ASP A 10 4.31 -3.50 17.67
CA ASP A 10 3.28 -4.37 17.05
C ASP A 10 2.16 -3.55 16.35
N LEU A 11 2.45 -2.31 15.93
CA LEU A 11 1.47 -1.35 15.39
C LEU A 11 0.59 -1.93 14.27
N ILE A 12 1.22 -2.60 13.28
CA ILE A 12 0.53 -3.21 12.14
C ILE A 12 -0.45 -4.31 12.60
N PHE A 13 -0.06 -5.14 13.56
CA PHE A 13 -0.82 -6.34 13.97
C PHE A 13 -1.74 -6.11 15.16
N SER A 14 -1.68 -4.93 15.78
CA SER A 14 -2.52 -4.57 16.91
C SER A 14 -4.01 -4.62 16.56
N GLN A 15 -4.82 -5.17 17.48
CA GLN A 15 -6.28 -5.36 17.32
C GLN A 15 -7.10 -4.32 18.12
N ASP A 16 -6.43 -3.34 18.72
CA ASP A 16 -6.99 -2.29 19.57
C ASP A 16 -7.68 -1.16 18.78
N CYS A 17 -7.91 -1.34 17.48
CA CYS A 17 -8.59 -0.34 16.66
C CYS A 17 -9.46 -0.97 15.57
N SER A 18 -10.61 -0.35 15.33
CA SER A 18 -11.48 -0.66 14.19
C SER A 18 -10.93 -0.01 12.91
N CYS A 19 -10.71 -0.80 11.87
CA CYS A 19 -10.28 -0.28 10.55
C CYS A 19 -11.33 0.68 9.96
N ARG A 20 -12.61 0.37 10.17
CA ARG A 20 -13.74 1.18 9.70
C ARG A 20 -13.74 2.56 10.37
N ASP A 21 -13.44 2.64 11.66
CA ASP A 21 -13.46 3.91 12.41
C ASP A 21 -12.29 4.82 12.00
N ILE A 22 -11.13 4.22 11.70
CA ILE A 22 -9.98 4.95 11.14
C ILE A 22 -10.35 5.56 9.79
N LEU A 23 -11.00 4.79 8.90
CA LEU A 23 -11.47 5.28 7.60
C LEU A 23 -12.52 6.40 7.76
N ALA A 24 -13.50 6.22 8.64
CA ALA A 24 -14.52 7.23 8.92
C ALA A 24 -13.89 8.55 9.42
N THR A 25 -12.79 8.47 10.16
CA THR A 25 -12.03 9.64 10.59
C THR A 25 -11.21 10.23 9.45
N ALA A 26 -10.61 9.38 8.61
CA ALA A 26 -9.79 9.80 7.48
C ALA A 26 -10.62 10.58 6.44
N PHE A 27 -11.81 10.09 6.08
CA PHE A 27 -12.65 10.69 5.04
C PHE A 27 -13.32 12.01 5.47
N LYS A 28 -13.23 12.39 6.75
CA LYS A 28 -13.61 13.74 7.21
C LYS A 28 -12.53 14.79 6.92
N LYS A 29 -11.31 14.36 6.55
CA LYS A 29 -10.21 15.25 6.21
C LYS A 29 -10.22 15.55 4.71
N SER A 30 -9.72 16.72 4.36
CA SER A 30 -9.41 17.06 2.97
C SER A 30 -8.29 16.17 2.42
N LYS A 31 -8.20 16.08 1.10
CA LYS A 31 -7.17 15.27 0.42
C LYS A 31 -5.77 15.83 0.70
N GLU A 32 -5.67 17.16 0.75
CA GLU A 32 -4.47 17.92 1.05
C GLU A 32 -3.97 17.65 2.48
N GLU A 33 -4.87 17.60 3.46
CA GLU A 33 -4.51 17.25 4.85
C GLU A 33 -3.95 15.82 4.94
N ILE A 34 -4.53 14.87 4.21
CA ILE A 34 -4.04 13.48 4.21
C ILE A 34 -2.67 13.40 3.54
N ILE A 35 -2.49 14.07 2.40
CA ILE A 35 -1.18 14.16 1.73
C ILE A 35 -0.13 14.77 2.67
N GLN A 36 -0.45 15.90 3.30
CA GLN A 36 0.48 16.59 4.18
C GLN A 36 0.83 15.73 5.40
N MET A 37 -0.15 15.05 6.00
CA MET A 37 0.07 14.10 7.09
C MET A 37 1.05 12.99 6.68
N LEU A 38 0.91 12.43 5.47
CA LEU A 38 1.83 11.41 4.97
C LEU A 38 3.23 11.98 4.69
N ILE A 39 3.35 13.21 4.19
CA ILE A 39 4.63 13.89 4.02
C ILE A 39 5.31 14.12 5.38
N ASP A 40 4.57 14.69 6.34
CA ASP A 40 5.08 15.05 7.67
C ASP A 40 5.54 13.82 8.46
N SER A 41 4.84 12.69 8.29
CA SER A 41 5.20 11.40 8.91
C SER A 41 6.56 10.86 8.43
N GLY A 42 7.04 11.32 7.27
CA GLY A 42 8.24 10.80 6.64
C GLY A 42 8.09 9.37 6.09
N LEU A 43 6.87 8.88 5.86
CA LEU A 43 6.64 7.53 5.33
C LEU A 43 7.28 7.35 3.93
N LYS A 44 8.28 6.48 3.88
CA LYS A 44 8.90 6.01 2.64
C LYS A 44 8.32 4.67 2.21
N GLY A 45 8.25 4.43 0.91
CA GLY A 45 7.80 3.16 0.35
C GLY A 45 8.59 1.98 0.91
N ARG A 46 7.89 0.96 1.40
CA ARG A 46 8.45 -0.21 2.10
C ARG A 46 8.79 -1.41 1.19
N GLY A 47 8.69 -1.22 -0.13
CA GLY A 47 9.05 -2.21 -1.16
C GLY A 47 10.47 -2.06 -1.72
N GLY A 48 11.38 -1.36 -1.03
CA GLY A 48 12.79 -1.25 -1.42
C GLY A 48 13.22 0.16 -1.84
N ALA A 49 12.59 0.76 -2.85
CA ALA A 49 13.03 2.05 -3.43
C ALA A 49 12.95 3.27 -2.49
N GLY A 50 12.18 3.19 -1.40
CA GLY A 50 12.17 4.23 -0.36
C GLY A 50 11.62 5.60 -0.79
N PHE A 51 10.86 5.68 -1.88
CA PHE A 51 10.29 6.95 -2.34
C PHE A 51 9.25 7.51 -1.33
N PRO A 52 9.20 8.83 -1.08
CA PRO A 52 8.24 9.44 -0.16
C PRO A 52 6.78 9.21 -0.60
N THR A 53 5.99 8.55 0.25
CA THR A 53 4.64 8.08 -0.11
C THR A 53 3.68 9.24 -0.35
N GLY A 54 3.69 10.24 0.54
CA GLY A 54 2.85 11.44 0.39
C GLY A 54 3.14 12.22 -0.89
N LEU A 55 4.42 12.31 -1.30
CA LEU A 55 4.80 12.95 -2.56
C LEU A 55 4.31 12.13 -3.77
N LYS A 56 4.42 10.80 -3.73
CA LYS A 56 3.91 9.92 -4.80
C LYS A 56 2.40 10.14 -5.00
N TRP A 57 1.66 10.21 -3.90
CA TRP A 57 0.20 10.42 -3.94
C TRP A 57 -0.15 11.82 -4.44
N LYS A 58 0.58 12.84 -4.01
CA LYS A 58 0.43 14.21 -4.51
C LYS A 58 0.59 14.29 -6.02
N MET A 59 1.68 13.72 -6.56
CA MET A 59 1.94 13.69 -8.00
C MET A 59 0.79 13.05 -8.78
N ALA A 60 0.26 11.90 -8.33
CA ALA A 60 -0.87 11.25 -8.98
C ALA A 60 -2.21 12.00 -8.80
N ALA A 61 -2.39 12.71 -7.67
CA ALA A 61 -3.58 13.52 -7.42
C ALA A 61 -3.65 14.74 -8.37
N GLU A 62 -2.50 15.37 -8.64
CA GLU A 62 -2.37 16.55 -9.51
C GLU A 62 -2.61 16.23 -11.00
N GLU A 63 -2.52 14.96 -11.42
CA GLU A 63 -2.81 14.55 -12.79
C GLU A 63 -4.29 14.72 -13.16
N ASN A 64 -4.55 15.41 -14.28
CA ASN A 64 -5.90 15.55 -14.81
C ASN A 64 -6.27 14.33 -15.67
N SER A 65 -6.98 13.37 -15.06
CA SER A 65 -7.45 12.18 -15.74
C SER A 65 -8.84 11.78 -15.24
N ASN A 66 -9.68 11.30 -16.17
CA ASN A 66 -11.01 10.78 -15.88
C ASN A 66 -10.99 9.41 -15.18
N ARG A 67 -9.84 8.73 -15.20
CA ARG A 67 -9.61 7.44 -14.53
C ARG A 67 -8.24 7.41 -13.91
N LYS A 68 -8.14 6.88 -12.70
CA LYS A 68 -6.90 6.64 -11.98
C LYS A 68 -7.01 5.31 -11.25
N TYR A 69 -5.87 4.69 -10.97
CA TYR A 69 -5.82 3.35 -10.38
C TYR A 69 -4.93 3.31 -9.13
N VAL A 70 -5.29 2.45 -8.19
CA VAL A 70 -4.47 2.10 -7.03
C VAL A 70 -4.07 0.63 -7.13
N ILE A 71 -2.78 0.34 -7.10
CA ILE A 71 -2.29 -1.04 -7.13
C ILE A 71 -1.52 -1.32 -5.84
N CYS A 72 -1.97 -2.34 -5.11
CA CYS A 72 -1.23 -2.96 -4.03
C CYS A 72 -0.32 -4.03 -4.63
N ASN A 73 1.00 -3.78 -4.59
CA ASN A 73 2.00 -4.76 -5.01
C ASN A 73 2.25 -5.76 -3.87
N ALA A 74 1.75 -6.99 -4.07
CA ALA A 74 1.88 -8.14 -3.19
C ALA A 74 2.61 -9.31 -3.89
N ASP A 75 3.59 -9.00 -4.75
CA ASP A 75 4.39 -10.02 -5.43
C ASP A 75 5.44 -10.65 -4.50
N GLU A 76 5.97 -9.89 -3.52
CA GLU A 76 6.94 -10.32 -2.47
C GLU A 76 7.88 -11.44 -2.95
N GLY A 77 8.54 -11.24 -4.09
CA GLY A 77 9.34 -12.27 -4.76
C GLY A 77 10.70 -12.51 -4.10
N GLU A 78 11.14 -11.61 -3.22
CA GLU A 78 12.47 -11.62 -2.62
C GLU A 78 12.68 -12.83 -1.70
N PRO A 79 13.79 -13.59 -1.86
CA PRO A 79 14.09 -14.67 -0.94
C PRO A 79 14.17 -14.19 0.52
N GLY A 80 13.52 -14.92 1.43
CA GLY A 80 13.52 -14.63 2.86
C GLY A 80 12.52 -13.58 3.32
N THR A 81 11.75 -12.95 2.42
CA THR A 81 10.65 -12.05 2.78
C THR A 81 9.34 -12.82 2.85
N PHE A 82 8.56 -12.55 3.90
CA PHE A 82 7.21 -13.08 4.09
C PHE A 82 6.32 -12.10 4.88
N LYS A 83 6.77 -10.85 4.99
CA LYS A 83 6.12 -9.78 5.76
C LYS A 83 4.77 -9.40 5.14
N ASP A 84 4.69 -9.35 3.81
CA ASP A 84 3.50 -8.92 3.08
C ASP A 84 2.45 -10.04 3.08
N ARG A 85 2.90 -11.30 2.97
CA ARG A 85 2.07 -12.48 3.22
C ARG A 85 1.41 -12.44 4.60
N GLU A 86 2.19 -12.18 5.65
CA GLU A 86 1.68 -12.13 7.04
C GLU A 86 0.73 -10.94 7.25
N ILE A 87 1.00 -9.79 6.63
CA ILE A 87 0.09 -8.63 6.67
C ILE A 87 -1.24 -8.94 5.99
N LEU A 88 -1.21 -9.52 4.79
CA LEU A 88 -2.41 -9.90 4.05
C LEU A 88 -3.20 -11.00 4.77
N ASP A 89 -2.52 -11.98 5.36
CA ASP A 89 -3.20 -13.03 6.09
C ASP A 89 -3.84 -12.49 7.37
N ARG A 90 -3.14 -11.68 8.16
CA ARG A 90 -3.61 -11.33 9.51
C ARG A 90 -4.45 -10.07 9.57
N VAL A 91 -4.19 -9.09 8.70
CA VAL A 91 -4.77 -7.73 8.78
C VAL A 91 -5.11 -7.13 7.41
N ALA A 92 -5.57 -7.94 6.45
CA ALA A 92 -5.96 -7.48 5.09
C ALA A 92 -6.85 -6.23 5.06
N LEU A 93 -7.79 -6.09 5.99
CA LEU A 93 -8.67 -4.92 6.06
C LEU A 93 -7.91 -3.60 6.28
N LYS A 94 -6.75 -3.62 6.94
CA LYS A 94 -5.86 -2.44 7.04
C LYS A 94 -5.21 -2.11 5.70
N VAL A 95 -4.83 -3.12 4.91
CA VAL A 95 -4.29 -2.92 3.55
C VAL A 95 -5.36 -2.31 2.65
N LEU A 96 -6.56 -2.90 2.65
CA LEU A 96 -7.71 -2.41 1.88
C LEU A 96 -8.10 -0.99 2.29
N GLY A 97 -8.06 -0.68 3.60
CA GLY A 97 -8.25 0.68 4.08
C GLY A 97 -7.18 1.65 3.56
N GLY A 98 -5.91 1.24 3.51
CA GLY A 98 -4.84 2.03 2.91
C GLY A 98 -5.07 2.28 1.41
N MET A 99 -5.59 1.28 0.69
CA MET A 99 -5.98 1.43 -0.71
C MET A 99 -7.14 2.42 -0.88
N ALA A 100 -8.15 2.36 -0.02
CA ALA A 100 -9.26 3.31 -0.02
C ALA A 100 -8.81 4.74 0.27
N LEU A 101 -7.90 4.91 1.23
CA LEU A 101 -7.32 6.20 1.55
C LEU A 101 -6.55 6.78 0.35
N CYS A 102 -5.76 5.95 -0.33
CA CYS A 102 -5.07 6.33 -1.56
C CYS A 102 -6.07 6.73 -2.65
N ALA A 103 -7.11 5.91 -2.85
CA ALA A 103 -8.14 6.13 -3.85
C ALA A 103 -8.91 7.44 -3.63
N TYR A 104 -9.28 7.73 -2.38
CA TYR A 104 -9.91 8.99 -1.98
C TYR A 104 -9.00 10.19 -2.31
N VAL A 105 -7.71 10.11 -1.96
CA VAL A 105 -6.74 11.18 -2.21
C VAL A 105 -6.55 11.43 -3.72
N ILE A 106 -6.32 10.39 -4.51
CA ILE A 106 -6.01 10.58 -5.93
C ILE A 106 -7.27 10.74 -6.80
N GLY A 107 -8.43 10.27 -6.33
CA GLY A 107 -9.68 10.20 -7.09
C GLY A 107 -9.81 8.93 -7.95
N ALA A 108 -9.27 7.81 -7.48
CA ALA A 108 -9.42 6.52 -8.16
C ALA A 108 -10.72 5.81 -7.73
N ARG A 109 -11.29 5.04 -8.66
CA ARG A 109 -12.49 4.21 -8.43
C ARG A 109 -12.22 2.72 -8.49
N GLU A 110 -11.07 2.35 -9.05
CA GLU A 110 -10.66 0.96 -9.20
C GLU A 110 -9.28 0.75 -8.61
N GLY A 111 -9.13 -0.34 -7.88
CA GLY A 111 -7.86 -0.80 -7.36
C GLY A 111 -7.66 -2.29 -7.53
N PHE A 112 -6.40 -2.70 -7.45
CA PHE A 112 -6.00 -4.09 -7.65
C PHE A 112 -5.02 -4.51 -6.55
N ILE A 113 -5.20 -5.72 -6.04
CA ILE A 113 -4.12 -6.41 -5.32
C ILE A 113 -3.46 -7.33 -6.34
N TYR A 114 -2.23 -7.01 -6.73
CA TYR A 114 -1.40 -7.88 -7.56
C TYR A 114 -0.74 -8.91 -6.66
N LEU A 115 -1.29 -10.13 -6.63
CA LEU A 115 -0.88 -11.20 -5.74
C LEU A 115 -0.03 -12.22 -6.50
N ARG A 116 1.16 -12.55 -5.99
CA ARG A 116 1.98 -13.62 -6.57
C ARG A 116 1.23 -14.96 -6.60
N HIS A 117 1.55 -15.79 -7.58
CA HIS A 117 0.88 -17.08 -7.78
C HIS A 117 0.98 -18.00 -6.54
N GLU A 118 2.12 -18.00 -5.89
CA GLU A 118 2.44 -18.86 -4.74
C GLU A 118 1.58 -18.53 -3.52
N TYR A 119 1.00 -17.33 -3.45
CA TYR A 119 0.09 -16.90 -2.39
C TYR A 119 -1.39 -17.15 -2.72
N ARG A 120 -1.69 -17.93 -3.77
CA ARG A 120 -3.08 -18.30 -4.15
C ARG A 120 -3.94 -18.85 -3.01
N PHE A 121 -3.33 -19.45 -1.99
CA PHE A 121 -4.04 -19.96 -0.82
C PHE A 121 -4.70 -18.84 0.02
N LEU A 122 -4.27 -17.58 -0.13
CA LEU A 122 -4.88 -16.42 0.53
C LEU A 122 -6.16 -15.95 -0.17
N ILE A 123 -6.43 -16.36 -1.42
CA ILE A 123 -7.56 -15.85 -2.23
C ILE A 123 -8.89 -15.95 -1.50
N PRO A 124 -9.33 -17.10 -0.96
CA PRO A 124 -10.66 -17.20 -0.34
C PRO A 124 -10.82 -16.27 0.87
N LYS A 125 -9.73 -16.05 1.60
CA LYS A 125 -9.71 -15.15 2.76
C LYS A 125 -9.74 -13.69 2.32
N LEU A 126 -8.96 -13.33 1.31
CA LEU A 126 -8.92 -11.97 0.75
C LEU A 126 -10.26 -11.59 0.13
N GLU A 127 -10.91 -12.48 -0.62
CA GLU A 127 -12.24 -12.24 -1.19
C GLU A 127 -13.26 -11.94 -0.09
N LYS A 128 -13.29 -12.72 0.99
CA LYS A 128 -14.18 -12.45 2.14
C LYS A 128 -13.91 -11.09 2.80
N MET A 129 -12.64 -10.70 2.90
CA MET A 129 -12.28 -9.38 3.44
C MET A 129 -12.64 -8.25 2.48
N MET A 130 -12.53 -8.48 1.17
CA MET A 130 -12.94 -7.55 0.12
C MET A 130 -14.46 -7.34 0.12
N ASP A 131 -15.26 -8.40 0.30
CA ASP A 131 -16.73 -8.28 0.44
C ASP A 131 -17.10 -7.40 1.64
N THR A 132 -16.41 -7.59 2.76
CA THR A 132 -16.61 -6.77 3.97
C THR A 132 -16.23 -5.31 3.69
N PHE A 133 -15.09 -5.11 3.04
CA PHE A 133 -14.58 -3.80 2.68
C PHE A 133 -15.50 -3.06 1.69
N HIS A 134 -16.02 -3.71 0.65
CA HIS A 134 -16.92 -3.08 -0.32
C HIS A 134 -18.22 -2.62 0.33
N LYS A 135 -18.77 -3.39 1.28
CA LYS A 135 -19.91 -2.93 2.10
C LYS A 135 -19.59 -1.65 2.86
N TRP A 136 -18.39 -1.53 3.45
CA TRP A 136 -17.98 -0.29 4.11
C TRP A 136 -17.86 0.87 3.11
N MET A 137 -17.35 0.62 1.90
CA MET A 137 -17.25 1.66 0.87
C MET A 137 -18.64 2.18 0.48
N ASP A 138 -19.63 1.30 0.38
CA ASP A 138 -21.02 1.68 0.11
C ASP A 138 -21.63 2.49 1.25
N GLU A 139 -21.39 2.10 2.51
CA GLU A 139 -21.83 2.84 3.69
C GLU A 139 -21.17 4.23 3.81
N PHE A 140 -19.95 4.38 3.30
CA PHE A 140 -19.24 5.67 3.25
C PHE A 140 -19.55 6.50 1.99
N ASP A 141 -20.40 6.00 1.09
CA ASP A 141 -20.69 6.61 -0.22
C ASP A 141 -19.41 6.86 -1.06
N LEU A 142 -18.47 5.91 -1.01
CA LEU A 142 -17.24 5.93 -1.80
C LEU A 142 -17.31 4.88 -2.92
N ASP A 143 -17.36 5.37 -4.17
CA ASP A 143 -17.29 4.55 -5.39
C ASP A 143 -15.86 4.02 -5.63
N PHE A 144 -15.40 3.12 -4.76
CA PHE A 144 -14.12 2.44 -4.90
C PHE A 144 -14.28 0.93 -4.75
N ARG A 145 -13.72 0.19 -5.72
CA ARG A 145 -13.71 -1.28 -5.75
C ARG A 145 -12.30 -1.81 -5.94
N VAL A 146 -12.02 -2.89 -5.21
CA VAL A 146 -10.76 -3.63 -5.30
C VAL A 146 -11.02 -4.98 -5.96
N LYS A 147 -10.11 -5.42 -6.82
CA LYS A 147 -10.10 -6.75 -7.45
C LYS A 147 -8.76 -7.44 -7.18
N LEU A 148 -8.76 -8.77 -7.21
CA LEU A 148 -7.52 -9.55 -7.19
C LEU A 148 -7.00 -9.70 -8.62
N PHE A 149 -5.69 -9.52 -8.80
CA PHE A 149 -4.98 -9.85 -10.04
C PHE A 149 -3.88 -10.84 -9.69
N MET A 150 -3.88 -12.00 -10.36
CA MET A 150 -2.89 -13.03 -10.10
C MET A 150 -1.66 -12.83 -10.98
N GLY A 151 -0.50 -12.69 -10.35
CA GLY A 151 0.78 -12.77 -11.02
C GLY A 151 1.08 -14.19 -11.52
N SER A 152 2.00 -14.31 -12.47
CA SER A 152 2.39 -15.59 -13.09
C SER A 152 3.75 -16.13 -12.58
N GLY A 153 4.17 -15.76 -11.36
CA GLY A 153 5.38 -16.29 -10.71
C GLY A 153 6.70 -15.69 -11.19
N ALA A 154 6.68 -14.55 -11.88
CA ALA A 154 7.89 -13.90 -12.38
C ALA A 154 8.40 -12.84 -11.39
N TYR A 155 9.55 -13.10 -10.75
CA TYR A 155 10.20 -12.19 -9.79
C TYR A 155 10.33 -10.74 -10.28
N VAL A 156 10.61 -10.54 -11.57
CA VAL A 156 10.75 -9.20 -12.17
C VAL A 156 9.45 -8.38 -12.07
N CYS A 157 8.29 -9.02 -11.99
CA CYS A 157 7.00 -8.36 -11.81
C CYS A 157 6.81 -7.73 -10.42
N GLY A 158 7.77 -7.92 -9.50
CA GLY A 158 7.85 -7.12 -8.28
C GLY A 158 8.23 -5.66 -8.54
N GLU A 159 8.87 -5.34 -9.68
CA GLU A 159 9.13 -3.96 -10.09
C GLU A 159 7.87 -3.27 -10.60
N GLU A 160 7.66 -2.01 -10.21
CA GLU A 160 6.42 -1.25 -10.43
C GLU A 160 5.93 -1.20 -11.88
N THR A 161 6.81 -0.97 -12.85
CA THR A 161 6.42 -0.91 -14.28
C THR A 161 6.28 -2.28 -14.92
N SER A 162 7.08 -3.25 -14.49
CA SER A 162 6.99 -4.65 -14.93
C SER A 162 5.68 -5.29 -14.46
N LEU A 163 5.25 -4.96 -13.25
CA LEU A 163 3.94 -5.32 -12.70
C LEU A 163 2.81 -4.80 -13.59
N ILE A 164 2.89 -3.53 -13.99
CA ILE A 164 1.88 -2.90 -14.86
C ILE A 164 1.83 -3.60 -16.22
N GLU A 165 2.98 -3.91 -16.82
CA GLU A 165 3.04 -4.65 -18.09
C GLU A 165 2.39 -6.04 -17.97
N SER A 166 2.69 -6.77 -16.88
CA SER A 166 2.05 -8.05 -16.57
C SER A 166 0.53 -7.92 -16.45
N MET A 167 0.04 -6.87 -15.76
CA MET A 167 -1.40 -6.59 -15.63
C MET A 167 -2.07 -6.22 -16.95
N GLU A 168 -1.33 -5.67 -17.90
CA GLU A 168 -1.80 -5.38 -19.26
C GLU A 168 -1.73 -6.60 -20.20
N GLY A 169 -1.33 -7.77 -19.70
CA GLY A 169 -1.23 -9.01 -20.47
C GLY A 169 0.03 -9.08 -21.34
N LYS A 170 0.99 -8.18 -21.12
CA LYS A 170 2.27 -8.15 -21.83
C LYS A 170 3.32 -8.92 -21.03
N ARG A 171 4.50 -9.09 -21.62
CA ARG A 171 5.67 -9.63 -20.87
C ARG A 171 6.05 -8.60 -19.80
N GLY A 172 6.34 -9.06 -18.58
CA GLY A 172 6.73 -8.20 -17.45
C GLY A 172 8.14 -7.60 -17.60
N GLU A 173 8.39 -6.90 -18.70
CA GLU A 173 9.62 -6.16 -18.96
C GLU A 173 9.47 -4.74 -18.41
N PRO A 174 10.41 -4.22 -17.60
CA PRO A 174 10.31 -2.87 -17.05
C PRO A 174 10.23 -1.80 -18.15
N ARG A 175 9.44 -0.76 -17.91
CA ARG A 175 9.39 0.42 -18.79
C ARG A 175 10.54 1.38 -18.44
N ASN A 176 11.11 2.02 -19.47
CA ASN A 176 12.00 3.16 -19.26
C ASN A 176 11.23 4.31 -18.60
N LYS A 177 11.88 5.00 -17.65
CA LYS A 177 11.35 6.18 -16.95
C LYS A 177 12.17 7.40 -17.39
N PRO A 178 11.55 8.54 -17.73
CA PRO A 178 10.11 8.80 -17.85
C PRO A 178 9.45 8.12 -19.08
N PRO A 179 8.11 7.94 -19.08
CA PRO A 179 7.13 8.45 -18.11
C PRO A 179 7.04 7.63 -16.81
N TYR A 180 6.66 8.29 -15.70
CA TYR A 180 6.44 7.62 -14.42
C TYR A 180 4.99 7.08 -14.31
N PRO A 181 4.76 5.98 -13.56
CA PRO A 181 3.42 5.40 -13.38
C PRO A 181 2.38 6.37 -12.83
N THR A 182 2.81 7.32 -12.00
CA THR A 182 1.95 8.38 -11.43
C THR A 182 1.32 9.26 -12.51
N ASN A 183 1.93 9.37 -13.70
CA ASN A 183 1.41 10.13 -14.84
C ASN A 183 0.87 9.18 -15.92
N ASN A 184 1.61 8.11 -16.24
CA ASN A 184 1.26 7.13 -17.26
C ASN A 184 1.60 5.70 -16.78
N GLY A 185 0.65 5.08 -16.08
CA GLY A 185 0.79 3.73 -15.53
C GLY A 185 -0.11 2.73 -16.25
N TYR A 186 -0.98 2.07 -15.47
CA TYR A 186 -1.88 1.03 -15.96
C TYR A 186 -2.87 1.58 -16.98
N LEU A 187 -2.91 0.95 -18.17
CA LEU A 187 -3.70 1.36 -19.32
C LEU A 187 -3.44 2.83 -19.73
N GLY A 188 -2.21 3.29 -19.51
CA GLY A 188 -1.78 4.65 -19.80
C GLY A 188 -2.43 5.72 -18.89
N LYS A 189 -2.97 5.34 -17.73
CA LYS A 189 -3.61 6.25 -16.78
C LYS A 189 -2.76 6.47 -15.52
N PRO A 190 -2.90 7.63 -14.83
CA PRO A 190 -2.26 7.85 -13.55
C PRO A 190 -2.52 6.72 -12.57
N THR A 191 -1.45 6.09 -12.10
CA THR A 191 -1.52 4.89 -11.28
C THR A 191 -0.56 4.99 -10.11
N VAL A 192 -1.07 4.77 -8.90
CA VAL A 192 -0.24 4.67 -7.71
C VAL A 192 -0.02 3.20 -7.38
N VAL A 193 1.23 2.73 -7.46
CA VAL A 193 1.62 1.42 -6.97
C VAL A 193 2.32 1.57 -5.63
N ASN A 194 1.81 0.89 -4.61
CA ASN A 194 2.41 0.83 -3.28
C ASN A 194 2.52 -0.62 -2.80
N ASN A 195 3.59 -0.91 -2.06
CA ASN A 195 3.76 -2.19 -1.38
C ASN A 195 2.73 -2.35 -0.24
N VAL A 196 2.35 -3.60 0.05
CA VAL A 196 1.40 -3.98 1.12
C VAL A 196 1.70 -3.26 2.45
N GLU A 197 2.93 -3.33 2.95
CA GLU A 197 3.33 -2.69 4.22
C GLU A 197 3.22 -1.15 4.16
N THR A 198 3.44 -0.54 2.99
CA THR A 198 3.28 0.91 2.82
C THR A 198 1.83 1.33 3.02
N LEU A 199 0.89 0.60 2.41
CA LEU A 199 -0.55 0.88 2.49
C LEU A 199 -1.07 0.69 3.92
N VAL A 200 -0.58 -0.32 4.65
CA VAL A 200 -0.98 -0.44 6.07
C VAL A 200 -0.48 0.72 6.90
N TYR A 201 0.74 1.19 6.67
CA TYR A 201 1.26 2.32 7.43
C TYR A 201 0.50 3.61 7.17
N THR A 202 -0.07 3.84 5.97
CA THR A 202 -0.92 5.02 5.76
C THR A 202 -2.14 5.01 6.69
N MET A 203 -2.76 3.84 6.91
CA MET A 203 -3.84 3.69 7.90
C MET A 203 -3.37 3.91 9.33
N MET A 204 -2.20 3.38 9.68
CA MET A 204 -1.67 3.53 11.03
C MET A 204 -1.27 4.99 11.32
N ILE A 205 -0.76 5.72 10.33
CA ILE A 205 -0.45 7.15 10.46
C ILE A 205 -1.72 7.98 10.68
N VAL A 206 -2.83 7.68 9.99
CA VAL A 206 -4.12 8.33 10.29
C VAL A 206 -4.53 8.09 11.73
N ARG A 207 -4.28 6.89 12.25
CA ARG A 207 -4.65 6.51 13.62
C ARG A 207 -3.80 7.20 14.69
N ILE A 208 -2.48 7.16 14.57
CA ILE A 208 -1.55 7.61 15.63
C ILE A 208 -1.02 9.03 15.39
N GLY A 209 -1.24 9.59 14.21
CA GLY A 209 -0.70 10.87 13.81
C GLY A 209 0.72 10.78 13.20
N ALA A 210 1.04 11.79 12.39
CA ALA A 210 2.30 11.88 11.67
C ALA A 210 3.52 11.98 12.60
N GLU A 211 3.42 12.79 13.66
CA GLU A 211 4.51 13.02 14.61
C GLU A 211 4.86 11.75 15.39
N GLU A 212 3.85 11.04 15.92
CA GLU A 212 4.09 9.79 16.66
C GLU A 212 4.76 8.75 15.76
N PHE A 213 4.29 8.60 14.51
CA PHE A 213 4.92 7.71 13.54
C PHE A 213 6.37 8.11 13.24
N LYS A 214 6.63 9.41 13.04
CA LYS A 214 7.97 9.93 12.75
C LYS A 214 8.95 9.63 13.87
N ASN A 215 8.50 9.82 15.12
CA ASN A 215 9.28 9.65 16.35
C ASN A 215 9.59 8.17 16.69
N MET A 216 8.97 7.19 16.01
CA MET A 216 9.34 5.78 16.15
C MET A 216 10.68 5.45 15.49
N GLY A 217 11.10 6.25 14.51
CA GLY A 217 12.31 6.03 13.74
C GLY A 217 13.48 6.88 14.19
N ILE A 218 14.48 6.99 13.32
CA ILE A 218 15.64 7.88 13.47
C ILE A 218 15.67 8.89 12.33
N GLU A 219 16.58 9.85 12.40
CA GLU A 219 16.80 10.81 11.32
C GLU A 219 17.04 10.10 9.98
N GLY A 220 16.32 10.52 8.93
CA GLY A 220 16.36 9.91 7.60
C GLY A 220 15.55 8.61 7.44
N SER A 221 15.12 7.95 8.52
CA SER A 221 14.32 6.71 8.51
C SER A 221 13.24 6.70 9.59
N SER A 222 12.07 7.25 9.23
CA SER A 222 10.90 7.35 10.10
C SER A 222 10.08 6.05 10.19
N GLY A 223 9.32 5.90 11.28
CA GLY A 223 8.43 4.77 11.51
C GLY A 223 9.11 3.48 11.94
N SER A 224 8.30 2.43 12.08
CA SER A 224 8.79 1.06 12.24
C SER A 224 8.92 0.34 10.88
N LYS A 225 9.55 -0.83 10.90
CA LYS A 225 9.69 -1.73 9.77
C LYS A 225 9.35 -3.15 10.22
N LEU A 226 8.60 -3.88 9.41
CA LEU A 226 8.42 -5.31 9.62
C LEU A 226 9.62 -6.07 9.03
N PHE A 227 10.27 -6.86 9.88
CA PHE A 227 11.41 -7.69 9.53
C PHE A 227 10.99 -9.16 9.43
N SER A 228 11.39 -9.81 8.35
CA SER A 228 11.33 -11.26 8.19
C SER A 228 12.68 -11.84 8.61
N VAL A 229 12.67 -12.79 9.55
CA VAL A 229 13.86 -13.53 9.96
C VAL A 229 13.74 -14.93 9.38
N SER A 230 14.67 -15.30 8.50
CA SER A 230 14.66 -16.56 7.75
C SER A 230 16.09 -17.07 7.55
N GLY A 231 16.23 -18.38 7.35
CA GLY A 231 17.51 -19.05 7.20
C GLY A 231 17.84 -19.92 8.40
N ASP A 232 19.06 -20.44 8.42
CA ASP A 232 19.50 -21.36 9.47
C ASP A 232 19.80 -20.63 10.78
N THR A 233 19.57 -21.32 11.89
CA THR A 233 19.91 -20.88 13.25
C THR A 233 21.29 -21.36 13.64
#